data_AF-A0A1G9E3P7-F1
#
_entry.id   AF-A0A1G9E3P7-F1
#
_cell.length_a   1.000
_cell.length_b   1.000
_cell.length_c   1.000
_cell.angle_alpha   90.00
_cell.angle_beta   90.00
_cell.angle_gamma   90.00
#
_symmetry.space_group_name_H-M   'P 1'
#
loop_
_entity.id
_entity.type
_entity.pdbx_description
1 polymer ?
#
loop_
_entity_poly.entity_id
_entity_poly.type
_entity_poly.pdbx_seq_one_letter_code
_entity_poly.pdbx_strand_id
1 'polypeptide(L)'
;MRLVHIGSVLGVLLLTGVGMLYWQNLSEDAPAAPGTLVKTINQCDLIAGKAAAALPESLPFQQQEKIARQSHVLERCMQDRGYRENPAWKAQASTQARQVALARHISEGEAYEALRRQAMLKGETSGISYWQRPR
;
A
#
# COMPACT_ATOMS: atom_id res chain seq x y z
N MET A 1 -61.41 -2.19 -4.50
CA MET A 1 -60.44 -2.01 -5.62
C MET A 1 -59.47 -0.85 -5.39
N ARG A 2 -59.91 0.37 -5.06
CA ARG A 2 -59.00 1.53 -4.85
C ARG A 2 -57.92 1.33 -3.77
N LEU A 3 -58.27 0.71 -2.63
CA LEU A 3 -57.31 0.44 -1.53
C LEU A 3 -56.19 -0.55 -1.91
N VAL A 4 -56.48 -1.52 -2.79
CA VAL A 4 -55.49 -2.51 -3.26
C VAL A 4 -54.48 -1.86 -4.22
N HIS A 5 -54.92 -0.93 -5.07
CA HIS A 5 -54.03 -0.17 -5.94
C HIS A 5 -53.13 0.80 -5.14
N ILE A 6 -53.67 1.42 -4.10
CA ILE A 6 -52.87 2.30 -3.22
C ILE A 6 -51.76 1.49 -2.51
N GLY A 7 -52.09 0.31 -1.96
CA GLY A 7 -51.10 -0.56 -1.33
C GLY A 7 -50.01 -1.05 -2.31
N SER A 8 -50.40 -1.39 -3.55
CA SER A 8 -49.45 -1.81 -4.59
C SER A 8 -48.50 -0.67 -5.00
N VAL A 9 -49.00 0.56 -5.14
CA VAL A 9 -48.17 1.71 -5.50
C VAL A 9 -47.20 2.06 -4.36
N LEU A 10 -47.67 1.99 -3.11
CA LEU A 10 -46.83 2.26 -1.94
C LEU A 10 -45.72 1.20 -1.78
N GLY A 11 -46.04 -0.08 -2.04
CA GLY A 11 -45.07 -1.16 -2.02
C GLY A 11 -43.98 -1.02 -3.08
N VAL A 12 -44.34 -0.62 -4.30
CA VAL A 12 -43.37 -0.35 -5.37
C VAL A 12 -42.48 0.85 -5.00
N LEU A 13 -43.06 1.93 -4.49
CA LEU A 13 -42.30 3.11 -4.03
C LEU A 13 -41.30 2.75 -2.93
N LEU A 14 -41.70 1.97 -1.94
CA LEU A 14 -40.81 1.50 -0.87
C LEU A 14 -39.66 0.64 -1.41
N LEU A 15 -39.95 -0.31 -2.29
CA LEU A 15 -38.91 -1.16 -2.90
C LEU A 15 -37.92 -0.33 -3.72
N THR A 16 -38.40 0.65 -4.50
CA THR A 16 -37.51 1.54 -5.26
C THR A 16 -36.69 2.46 -4.38
N GLY A 17 -37.26 2.96 -3.28
CA GLY A 17 -36.57 3.81 -2.31
C GLY A 17 -35.46 3.06 -1.56
N VAL A 18 -35.75 1.84 -1.10
CA VAL A 18 -34.74 0.97 -0.46
C VAL A 18 -33.62 0.62 -1.44
N GLY A 19 -33.95 0.31 -2.70
CA GLY A 19 -32.96 0.05 -3.74
C GLY A 19 -32.05 1.26 -4.02
N MET A 20 -32.61 2.47 -4.08
CA MET A 20 -31.83 3.70 -4.26
C MET A 20 -30.89 3.99 -3.08
N LEU A 21 -31.38 3.84 -1.84
CA LEU A 21 -30.56 4.04 -0.65
C LEU A 21 -29.42 3.01 -0.56
N TYR A 22 -29.71 1.76 -0.91
CA TYR A 22 -28.69 0.71 -0.98
C TYR A 22 -27.62 1.03 -2.02
N TRP A 23 -28.01 1.50 -3.21
CA TRP A 23 -27.08 1.88 -4.28
C TRP A 23 -26.21 3.08 -3.91
N GLN A 24 -26.77 4.09 -3.24
CA GLN A 24 -26.00 5.24 -2.76
C GLN A 24 -24.93 4.82 -1.74
N ASN A 25 -25.29 3.97 -0.79
CA ASN A 25 -24.37 3.48 0.25
C ASN A 25 -23.17 2.71 -0.37
N LEU A 26 -23.43 1.87 -1.38
CA LEU A 26 -22.38 1.20 -2.15
C LEU A 26 -21.45 2.14 -2.93
N SER A 27 -21.91 3.35 -3.25
CA SER A 27 -21.17 4.32 -4.07
C SER A 27 -20.22 5.19 -3.25
N GLU A 28 -20.51 5.39 -1.97
CA GLU A 28 -19.72 6.26 -1.07
C GLU A 28 -18.42 5.61 -0.57
N ASP A 29 -18.34 4.27 -0.60
CA ASP A 29 -17.15 3.52 -0.15
C ASP A 29 -16.10 3.29 -1.25
N ALA A 30 -16.25 3.90 -2.43
CA ALA A 30 -15.23 3.80 -3.47
C ALA A 30 -13.92 4.46 -2.98
N PRO A 31 -12.83 3.69 -2.74
CA PRO A 31 -11.60 4.28 -2.22
C PRO A 31 -11.08 5.30 -3.22
N ALA A 32 -10.64 6.46 -2.70
CA ALA A 32 -10.09 7.53 -3.51
C ALA A 32 -9.03 6.98 -4.47
N ALA A 33 -9.09 7.39 -5.73
CA ALA A 33 -8.19 6.89 -6.76
C ALA A 33 -6.72 7.09 -6.30
N PRO A 34 -5.88 6.05 -6.36
CA PRO A 34 -4.53 6.12 -5.83
C PRO A 34 -3.72 7.17 -6.59
N GLY A 35 -2.97 8.00 -5.85
CA GLY A 35 -2.03 8.96 -6.41
C GLY A 35 -1.01 8.30 -7.35
N THR A 36 -0.38 9.09 -8.21
CA THR A 36 0.56 8.60 -9.26
C THR A 36 1.72 7.78 -8.68
N LEU A 37 2.21 8.16 -7.50
CA LEU A 37 3.23 7.43 -6.76
C LEU A 37 2.73 6.04 -6.35
N VAL A 38 1.56 5.96 -5.71
CA VAL A 38 0.96 4.69 -5.25
C VAL A 38 0.76 3.74 -6.42
N LYS A 39 0.23 4.23 -7.55
CA LYS A 39 0.07 3.42 -8.76
C LYS A 39 1.42 2.87 -9.25
N THR A 40 2.47 3.68 -9.18
CA THR A 40 3.80 3.28 -9.59
C THR A 40 4.41 2.25 -8.65
N ILE A 41 4.28 2.44 -7.34
CA ILE A 41 4.70 1.48 -6.31
C ILE A 41 4.01 0.13 -6.56
N ASN A 42 2.70 0.12 -6.73
CA ASN A 42 1.95 -1.12 -6.95
C ASN A 42 2.41 -1.87 -8.21
N GLN A 43 2.70 -1.15 -9.30
CA GLN A 43 3.23 -1.75 -10.52
C GLN A 43 4.63 -2.35 -10.30
N CYS A 44 5.51 -1.62 -9.63
CA CYS A 44 6.87 -2.09 -9.36
C CYS A 44 6.90 -3.24 -8.33
N ASP A 45 5.99 -3.24 -7.37
CA ASP A 45 5.84 -4.31 -6.37
C ASP A 45 5.40 -5.63 -7.03
N LEU A 46 4.45 -5.58 -7.97
CA LEU A 46 4.06 -6.76 -8.75
C LEU A 46 5.23 -7.33 -9.56
N ILE A 47 6.07 -6.47 -10.15
CA ILE A 47 7.28 -6.89 -10.86
C ILE A 47 8.29 -7.53 -9.90
N ALA A 48 8.52 -6.91 -8.74
CA ALA A 48 9.40 -7.41 -7.71
C ALA A 48 8.95 -8.77 -7.18
N GLY A 49 7.66 -8.92 -6.87
CA GLY A 49 7.06 -10.17 -6.43
C GLY A 49 7.27 -11.29 -7.44
N LYS A 50 7.00 -11.03 -8.73
CA LYS A 50 7.24 -12.00 -9.81
C LYS A 50 8.70 -12.37 -9.96
N ALA A 51 9.62 -11.40 -9.85
CA ALA A 51 11.05 -11.63 -9.99
C ALA A 51 11.63 -12.53 -8.89
N ALA A 52 11.00 -12.57 -7.71
CA ALA A 52 11.44 -13.37 -6.58
C ALA A 52 10.59 -14.64 -6.35
N ALA A 53 9.55 -14.87 -7.15
CA ALA A 53 8.59 -15.96 -6.93
C ALA A 53 9.21 -17.37 -7.01
N ALA A 54 10.27 -17.52 -7.81
CA ALA A 54 10.96 -18.80 -7.98
C ALA A 54 12.01 -19.09 -6.89
N LEU A 55 12.28 -18.17 -5.97
CA LEU A 55 13.25 -18.39 -4.90
C LEU A 55 12.66 -19.34 -3.83
N PRO A 56 13.45 -20.31 -3.34
CA PRO A 56 13.03 -21.17 -2.23
C PRO A 56 12.84 -20.37 -0.95
N GLU A 57 12.01 -20.85 -0.02
CA GLU A 57 11.71 -20.19 1.27
C GLU A 57 11.75 -21.16 2.47
N SER A 58 12.34 -22.34 2.27
CA SER A 58 12.35 -23.42 3.28
C SER A 58 13.20 -23.09 4.51
N LEU A 59 14.24 -22.28 4.33
CA LEU A 59 15.17 -21.90 5.41
C LEU A 59 15.05 -20.41 5.72
N PRO A 60 15.28 -19.98 6.98
CA PRO A 60 15.16 -18.57 7.37
C PRO A 60 16.00 -17.61 6.52
N PHE A 61 17.21 -18.00 6.11
CA PHE A 61 18.05 -17.15 5.26
C PHE A 61 17.48 -17.00 3.84
N GLN A 62 16.80 -18.04 3.32
CA GLN A 62 16.20 -18.00 1.98
C GLN A 62 15.01 -17.03 1.94
N GLN A 63 14.24 -16.97 3.03
CA GLN A 63 13.18 -15.97 3.20
C GLN A 63 13.77 -14.54 3.18
N GLN A 64 14.90 -14.33 3.88
CA GLN A 64 15.59 -13.04 3.87
C GLN A 64 16.16 -12.71 2.48
N GLU A 65 16.69 -13.69 1.76
CA GLU A 65 17.17 -13.52 0.39
C GLU A 65 16.04 -13.13 -0.56
N LYS A 66 14.89 -13.78 -0.47
CA LYS A 66 13.72 -13.44 -1.29
C LYS A 66 13.25 -12.01 -1.04
N ILE A 67 13.12 -11.62 0.23
CA ILE A 67 12.74 -10.25 0.60
C ILE A 67 13.77 -9.23 0.09
N ALA A 68 15.07 -9.55 0.24
CA ALA A 68 16.15 -8.70 -0.28
C ALA A 68 16.05 -8.54 -1.80
N ARG A 69 15.84 -9.65 -2.54
CA ARG A 69 15.66 -9.62 -4.00
C ARG A 69 14.44 -8.80 -4.43
N GLN A 70 13.31 -8.96 -3.75
CA GLN A 70 12.11 -8.16 -4.01
C GLN A 70 12.39 -6.66 -3.80
N SER A 71 12.98 -6.29 -2.66
CA SER A 71 13.31 -4.90 -2.37
C SER A 71 14.23 -4.28 -3.42
N HIS A 72 15.24 -5.02 -3.88
CA HIS A 72 16.17 -4.53 -4.90
C HIS A 72 15.50 -4.31 -6.26
N VAL A 73 14.63 -5.23 -6.69
CA VAL A 73 13.89 -5.08 -7.95
C VAL A 73 12.89 -3.93 -7.88
N LEU A 74 12.17 -3.79 -6.76
CA LEU A 74 11.28 -2.67 -6.51
C LEU A 74 12.05 -1.34 -6.60
N GLU A 75 13.20 -1.26 -5.94
CA GLU A 75 14.04 -0.07 -5.97
C GLU A 75 14.49 0.30 -7.38
N ARG A 76 15.01 -0.68 -8.13
CA ARG A 76 15.41 -0.49 -9.53
C ARG A 76 14.26 0.04 -10.37
N CYS A 77 13.08 -0.59 -10.27
CA CYS A 77 11.90 -0.19 -11.03
C CYS A 77 11.45 1.25 -10.69
N MET A 78 11.51 1.64 -9.42
CA MET A 78 11.18 3.00 -8.99
C MET A 78 12.20 4.03 -9.51
N GLN A 79 13.49 3.70 -9.48
CA GLN A 79 14.57 4.51 -10.04
C GLN A 79 14.42 4.72 -11.54
N ASP A 80 14.10 3.66 -12.29
CA ASP A 80 13.83 3.72 -13.73
C ASP A 80 12.64 4.64 -14.07
N ARG A 81 11.74 4.86 -13.09
CA ARG A 81 10.59 5.77 -13.18
C ARG A 81 10.83 7.15 -12.58
N GLY A 82 12.09 7.48 -12.31
CA GLY A 82 12.55 8.78 -11.84
C GLY A 82 12.31 9.04 -10.35
N TYR A 83 12.03 8.01 -9.56
CA TYR A 83 11.94 8.15 -8.11
C TYR A 83 13.27 7.81 -7.44
N ARG A 84 13.59 8.51 -6.35
CA ARG A 84 14.79 8.26 -5.54
C ARG A 84 14.45 8.28 -4.05
N GLU A 85 15.36 7.76 -3.24
CA GLU A 85 15.27 7.86 -1.78
C GLU A 85 15.18 9.33 -1.36
N ASN A 86 14.27 9.61 -0.44
CA ASN A 86 14.10 10.93 0.16
C ASN A 86 15.10 11.12 1.32
N PRO A 87 16.03 12.10 1.23
CA PRO A 87 17.01 12.34 2.28
C PRO A 87 16.36 12.77 3.61
N ALA A 88 15.20 13.42 3.56
CA ALA A 88 14.45 13.77 4.78
C ALA A 88 13.90 12.52 5.48
N TRP A 89 13.38 11.56 4.70
CA TRP A 89 12.95 10.27 5.24
C TRP A 89 14.13 9.51 5.83
N LYS A 90 15.27 9.49 5.11
CA LYS A 90 16.50 8.83 5.56
C LYS A 90 16.97 9.34 6.91
N ALA A 91 17.02 10.66 7.11
CA ALA A 91 17.45 11.25 8.38
C ALA A 91 16.52 10.85 9.55
N GLN A 92 15.20 10.86 9.31
CA GLN A 92 14.21 10.41 10.30
C GLN A 92 14.34 8.91 10.60
N ALA A 93 14.45 8.09 9.56
CA ALA A 93 14.55 6.64 9.65
C ALA A 93 15.82 6.20 10.38
N SER A 94 16.96 6.86 10.16
CA SER A 94 18.21 6.57 10.88
C SER A 94 18.05 6.79 12.40
N THR A 95 17.37 7.86 12.81
CA THR A 95 17.09 8.12 14.22
C THR A 95 16.16 7.07 14.82
N GLN A 96 15.12 6.69 14.08
CA GLN A 96 14.18 5.66 14.49
C GLN A 96 14.82 4.27 14.56
N ALA A 97 15.72 3.94 13.61
CA ALA A 97 16.42 2.66 13.56
C ALA A 97 17.21 2.39 14.84
N ARG A 98 17.87 3.40 15.40
CA ARG A 98 18.58 3.28 16.68
C ARG A 98 17.65 2.91 17.84
N GLN A 99 16.47 3.52 17.91
CA GLN A 99 15.48 3.19 18.95
C GLN A 99 14.93 1.76 18.77
N VAL A 100 14.65 1.37 17.53
CA VAL A 100 14.16 0.03 17.20
C VAL A 100 15.22 -1.04 17.48
N ALA A 101 16.48 -0.76 17.16
CA ALA A 101 17.60 -1.66 17.43
C ALA A 101 17.74 -1.97 18.92
N LEU A 102 17.68 -0.93 19.77
CA LEU A 102 17.69 -1.09 21.22
C LEU A 102 16.48 -1.87 21.74
N ALA A 103 15.28 -1.55 21.25
CA ALA A 103 14.04 -2.18 21.71
C ALA A 103 13.90 -3.66 21.28
N ARG A 104 14.49 -4.04 20.14
CA ARG A 104 14.38 -5.38 19.56
C ARG A 104 15.64 -6.22 19.70
N HIS A 105 16.70 -5.67 20.30
CA HIS A 105 18.01 -6.31 20.41
C HIS A 105 18.58 -6.79 19.07
N ILE A 106 18.41 -5.98 18.02
CA ILE A 106 18.95 -6.22 16.67
C ILE A 106 19.98 -5.15 16.32
N SER A 107 20.72 -5.36 15.23
CA SER A 107 21.65 -4.33 14.75
C SER A 107 20.92 -3.09 14.24
N GLU A 108 21.55 -1.91 14.35
CA GLU A 108 21.00 -0.66 13.79
C GLU A 108 20.77 -0.77 12.27
N GLY A 109 21.65 -1.47 11.55
CA GLY A 109 21.50 -1.71 10.12
C GLY A 109 20.29 -2.57 9.78
N GLU A 110 20.06 -3.65 10.54
CA GLU A 110 18.86 -4.49 10.36
C GLU A 110 17.57 -3.73 10.69
N ALA A 111 17.59 -2.93 11.76
CA ALA A 111 16.48 -2.06 12.10
C ALA A 111 16.18 -1.05 10.98
N TYR A 112 17.23 -0.43 10.41
CA TYR A 112 17.09 0.49 9.28
C TYR A 112 16.52 -0.20 8.04
N GLU A 113 17.06 -1.35 7.64
CA GLU A 113 16.57 -2.09 6.48
C GLU A 113 15.12 -2.55 6.65
N ALA A 114 14.70 -2.92 7.86
CA ALA A 114 13.32 -3.24 8.15
C ALA A 114 12.39 -2.03 7.96
N LEU A 115 12.78 -0.85 8.45
CA LEU A 115 12.04 0.40 8.25
C LEU A 115 11.98 0.78 6.76
N ARG A 116 13.09 0.64 6.05
CA ARG A 116 13.22 0.92 4.62
C ARG A 116 12.28 0.06 3.79
N ARG A 117 12.31 -1.26 3.96
CA ARG A 117 11.43 -2.19 3.22
C ARG A 117 9.96 -1.86 3.42
N GLN A 118 9.56 -1.51 4.65
CA GLN A 118 8.18 -1.11 4.93
C GLN A 118 7.81 0.23 4.28
N ALA A 119 8.74 1.20 4.27
CA ALA A 119 8.47 2.52 3.73
C ALA A 119 8.43 2.53 2.18
N MET A 120 9.19 1.66 1.52
CA MET A 120 9.18 1.52 0.05
C MET A 120 7.81 1.14 -0.52
N LEU A 121 6.99 0.43 0.25
CA LEU A 121 5.64 0.01 -0.13
C LEU A 121 4.56 1.02 0.26
N LYS A 122 4.91 2.03 1.07
CA LYS A 122 3.98 3.09 1.46
C LYS A 122 4.05 4.23 0.44
N GLY A 123 2.89 4.61 -0.07
CA GLY A 123 2.76 5.83 -0.88
C GLY A 123 2.77 7.10 -0.02
N GLU A 124 2.23 8.19 -0.58
CA GLU A 124 2.03 9.45 0.14
C GLU A 124 1.03 9.24 1.30
N THR A 125 1.56 8.91 2.48
CA THR A 125 0.85 9.01 3.76
C THR A 125 1.12 10.37 4.41
N SER A 126 0.44 10.68 5.52
CA SER A 126 0.50 11.97 6.25
C SER A 126 1.86 12.35 6.87
N GLY A 127 2.97 11.83 6.36
CA GLY A 127 4.32 12.07 6.83
C GLY A 127 5.34 12.09 5.67
N ILE A 128 6.62 12.00 6.01
CA ILE A 128 7.69 12.05 5.01
C ILE A 128 7.70 10.73 4.22
N SER A 129 7.40 10.79 2.91
CA SER A 129 7.45 9.64 2.01
C SER A 129 8.91 9.18 1.77
N TYR A 130 9.11 7.86 1.66
CA TYR A 130 10.38 7.26 1.25
C TYR A 130 10.78 7.69 -0.17
N TRP A 131 9.81 7.67 -1.09
CA TRP A 131 10.03 8.03 -2.48
C TRP A 131 9.83 9.52 -2.69
N GLN A 132 10.78 10.14 -3.36
CA GLN A 132 10.64 11.49 -3.91
C GLN A 132 10.96 11.48 -5.40
N ARG A 133 10.31 12.37 -6.15
CA ARG A 133 10.70 12.68 -7.52
C ARG A 133 11.47 13.99 -7.51
N PRO A 134 12.73 14.02 -8.00
CA PRO A 134 13.42 15.29 -8.27
C PRO A 134 12.54 16.15 -9.18
N ARG A 135 12.39 17.44 -8.86
CA ARG A 135 11.90 18.39 -9.85
C ARG A 135 12.95 18.62 -10.93
#